data_AF-A0A5C7GLP5-F1
#
_entry.id   AF-A0A5C7GLP5-F1
#
_cell.length_a   1.000
_cell.length_b   1.000
_cell.length_c   1.000
_cell.angle_alpha   90.00
_cell.angle_beta   90.00
_cell.angle_gamma   90.00
#
_symmetry.space_group_name_H-M   'P 1'
#
loop_
_entity.id
_entity.type
_entity.pdbx_description
1 polymer ?
#
loop_
_entity_poly.entity_id
_entity_poly.type
_entity_poly.pdbx_seq_one_letter_code
_entity_poly.pdbx_strand_id
1 'polypeptide(L)'
;MRTIKLLLLTMSIFTVVTVNSQTLSQKEQQREDNEIELLTEEERTEIQFWFHAELQKMKMNEETLADYESNLLVYTSRMKRINDKDKDYTQEEMINRLDGIVSNLNDKMNNILSKEQYEIHEFNFKILTNYIKIRMQIQAPISINSKV
;
A
#
# COMPACT_ATOMS: atom_id res chain seq x y z
N MET A 1 33.08 26.28 -39.37
CA MET A 1 32.52 26.82 -38.11
C MET A 1 31.08 27.35 -38.25
N ARG A 2 30.70 28.09 -39.30
CA ARG A 2 29.33 28.62 -39.46
C ARG A 2 28.25 27.54 -39.56
N THR A 3 28.53 26.44 -40.27
CA THR A 3 27.60 25.31 -40.45
C THR A 3 27.45 24.44 -39.20
N ILE A 4 28.54 24.19 -38.46
CA ILE A 4 28.50 23.45 -37.17
C ILE A 4 27.76 24.27 -36.10
N LYS A 5 27.95 25.59 -36.06
CA LYS A 5 27.16 26.49 -35.20
C LYS A 5 25.68 26.47 -35.57
N LEU A 6 25.34 26.38 -36.85
CA LEU A 6 23.96 26.27 -37.31
C LEU A 6 23.34 24.91 -36.94
N LEU A 7 24.11 23.82 -37.04
CA LEU A 7 23.70 22.45 -36.70
C LEU A 7 23.46 22.28 -35.20
N LEU A 8 24.33 22.85 -34.36
CA LEU A 8 24.16 22.92 -32.91
C LEU A 8 22.96 23.81 -32.52
N LEU A 9 22.73 24.91 -33.23
CA LEU A 9 21.59 25.80 -33.00
C LEU A 9 20.26 25.12 -33.37
N THR A 10 20.21 24.33 -34.45
CA THR A 10 19.02 23.56 -34.83
C THR A 10 18.73 22.39 -33.87
N MET A 11 19.76 21.79 -33.28
CA MET A 11 19.60 20.67 -32.35
C MET A 11 19.08 21.13 -30.97
N SER A 12 19.38 22.36 -30.56
CA SER A 12 18.84 22.96 -29.33
C SER A 12 17.36 23.38 -29.41
N ILE A 13 16.75 23.48 -30.60
CA ILE A 13 15.36 23.97 -30.75
C ILE A 13 14.33 22.83 -30.65
N PHE A 14 14.75 21.56 -30.68
CA PHE A 14 13.83 20.41 -30.66
C PHE A 14 13.55 19.78 -29.29
N THR A 15 14.03 20.35 -28.19
CA THR A 15 13.81 19.80 -26.84
C THR A 15 12.60 20.40 -26.11
N VAL A 16 11.58 20.88 -26.82
CA VAL A 16 10.26 21.08 -26.21
C VAL A 16 9.58 19.72 -26.13
N VAL A 17 10.15 18.83 -25.33
CA VAL A 17 9.49 17.60 -24.90
C VAL A 17 8.37 18.08 -23.98
N THR A 18 7.14 18.12 -24.49
CA THR A 18 5.95 18.23 -23.66
C THR A 18 6.00 17.03 -22.72
N VAL A 19 6.40 17.27 -21.47
CA VAL A 19 6.26 16.32 -20.38
C VAL A 19 4.76 16.15 -20.22
N ASN A 20 4.19 15.15 -20.90
CA ASN A 20 2.83 14.69 -20.64
C ASN A 20 2.87 14.06 -19.25
N SER A 21 2.66 14.85 -18.20
CA SER A 21 2.17 14.26 -16.95
C SER A 21 0.85 13.58 -17.33
N GLN A 22 0.82 12.25 -17.23
CA GLN A 22 -0.42 11.51 -17.43
C GLN A 22 -1.44 12.07 -16.44
N THR A 23 -2.40 12.85 -16.95
CA THR A 23 -3.47 13.37 -16.12
C THR A 23 -4.33 12.18 -15.74
N LEU A 24 -4.52 11.96 -14.45
CA LEU A 24 -5.38 10.89 -13.94
C LEU A 24 -6.74 10.99 -14.64
N SER A 25 -7.31 9.83 -14.99
CA SER A 25 -8.71 9.78 -15.40
C SER A 25 -9.59 10.29 -14.26
N GLN A 26 -10.79 10.80 -14.58
CA GLN A 26 -11.74 11.26 -13.55
C GLN A 26 -12.01 10.18 -12.49
N LYS A 27 -12.04 8.91 -12.89
CA LYS A 27 -12.22 7.77 -11.98
C LYS A 27 -11.03 7.57 -11.05
N GLU A 28 -9.80 7.73 -11.55
CA GLU A 28 -8.60 7.63 -10.72
C GLU A 28 -8.51 8.82 -9.76
N GLN A 29 -8.86 10.03 -10.21
CA GLN A 29 -8.88 11.19 -9.34
C GLN A 29 -9.91 11.05 -8.21
N GLN A 30 -11.13 10.61 -8.53
CA GLN A 30 -12.15 10.30 -7.51
C GLN A 30 -11.67 9.22 -6.53
N ARG A 31 -10.92 8.23 -7.03
CA ARG A 31 -10.36 7.16 -6.20
C ARG A 31 -9.35 7.72 -5.20
N GLU A 32 -8.49 8.64 -5.60
CA GLU A 32 -7.56 9.32 -4.68
C GLU A 32 -8.31 10.23 -3.70
N ASP A 33 -9.30 11.00 -4.16
CA ASP A 33 -10.10 11.89 -3.30
C ASP A 33 -10.90 11.15 -2.21
N ASN A 34 -11.23 9.88 -2.46
CA ASN A 34 -11.94 9.00 -1.54
C ASN A 34 -11.05 8.32 -0.50
N GLU A 35 -9.72 8.37 -0.65
CA GLU A 35 -8.82 7.73 0.31
C GLU A 35 -8.90 8.42 1.68
N ILE A 36 -8.87 7.62 2.75
CA ILE A 36 -8.79 8.11 4.14
C ILE A 36 -7.53 7.54 4.78
N GLU A 37 -6.67 8.42 5.30
CA GLU A 37 -5.47 7.99 6.00
C GLU A 37 -5.82 7.34 7.36
N LEU A 38 -5.61 6.02 7.45
CA LEU A 38 -5.81 5.26 8.69
C LEU A 38 -4.63 5.41 9.67
N LEU A 39 -3.42 5.53 9.13
CA LEU A 39 -2.16 5.61 9.87
C LEU A 39 -1.51 6.95 9.64
N THR A 40 -0.87 7.53 10.66
CA THR A 40 -0.03 8.73 10.48
C THR A 40 1.24 8.40 9.70
N GLU A 41 1.92 9.41 9.17
CA GLU A 41 3.22 9.23 8.51
C GLU A 41 4.28 8.58 9.40
N GLU A 42 4.28 8.93 10.69
CA GLU A 42 5.20 8.36 11.68
C GLU A 42 4.91 6.87 11.89
N GLU A 43 3.63 6.51 12.12
CA GLU A 43 3.21 5.11 12.27
C GLU A 43 3.56 4.28 11.03
N ARG A 44 3.36 4.83 9.83
CA ARG A 44 3.73 4.17 8.57
C ARG A 44 5.24 3.93 8.47
N THR A 45 6.03 4.94 8.82
CA THR A 45 7.49 4.87 8.75
C THR A 45 8.03 3.81 9.72
N GLU A 46 7.52 3.79 10.96
CA GLU A 46 7.89 2.79 11.96
C GLU A 46 7.54 1.36 11.51
N ILE A 47 6.32 1.17 10.98
CA ILE A 47 5.89 -0.12 10.44
C ILE A 47 6.78 -0.55 9.27
N GLN A 48 7.14 0.35 8.36
CA GLN A 48 8.03 0.03 7.24
C GLN A 48 9.40 -0.43 7.72
N PHE A 49 10.01 0.27 8.67
CA PHE A 49 11.31 -0.12 9.23
C PHE A 49 11.25 -1.46 9.96
N TRP A 50 10.24 -1.66 10.83
CA TRP A 50 10.05 -2.91 11.53
C TRP A 50 9.83 -4.07 10.56
N PHE A 51 8.92 -3.91 9.59
CA PHE A 51 8.60 -4.96 8.63
C PHE A 51 9.80 -5.28 7.74
N HIS A 52 10.56 -4.28 7.30
CA HIS A 52 11.81 -4.50 6.56
C HIS A 52 12.79 -5.35 7.36
N ALA A 53 12.97 -5.09 8.66
CA ALA A 53 13.84 -5.88 9.51
C ALA A 53 13.33 -7.34 9.67
N GLU A 54 12.02 -7.56 9.76
CA GLU A 54 11.45 -8.91 9.78
C GLU A 54 11.64 -9.66 8.46
N LEU A 55 11.51 -8.98 7.31
CA LEU A 55 11.77 -9.59 5.99
C LEU A 55 13.21 -10.11 5.87
N GLN A 56 14.18 -9.37 6.42
CA GLN A 56 15.58 -9.83 6.40
C GLN A 56 15.77 -11.15 7.16
N LYS A 57 14.95 -11.44 8.18
CA LYS A 57 15.03 -12.70 8.94
C LYS A 57 14.55 -13.91 8.13
N MET A 58 13.67 -13.69 7.15
CA MET A 58 13.13 -14.75 6.29
C MET A 58 14.16 -15.31 5.31
N LYS A 59 15.25 -14.58 5.03
CA LYS A 59 16.36 -15.00 4.16
C LYS A 59 15.90 -15.61 2.83
N MET A 60 14.91 -14.97 2.22
CA MET A 60 14.39 -15.38 0.91
C MET A 60 15.46 -15.20 -0.16
N ASN A 61 15.46 -16.07 -1.18
CA ASN A 61 16.22 -15.82 -2.39
C ASN A 61 15.51 -14.73 -3.22
N GLU A 62 16.18 -14.24 -4.27
CA GLU A 62 15.69 -13.13 -5.10
C GLU A 62 14.33 -13.41 -5.76
N GLU A 63 14.13 -14.62 -6.29
CA GLU A 63 12.87 -15.02 -6.95
C GLU A 63 11.71 -15.07 -5.95
N THR A 64 11.90 -15.77 -4.82
CA THR A 64 10.90 -15.84 -3.75
C THR A 64 10.59 -14.47 -3.16
N LEU A 65 11.61 -13.61 -3.00
CA LEU A 65 11.43 -12.25 -2.50
C LEU A 65 10.59 -11.41 -3.47
N ALA A 66 10.88 -11.47 -4.77
CA ALA A 66 10.12 -10.74 -5.78
C ALA A 66 8.64 -11.16 -5.82
N ASP A 67 8.37 -12.47 -5.77
CA ASP A 67 7.00 -12.99 -5.72
C ASP A 67 6.27 -12.59 -4.43
N TYR A 68 6.99 -12.62 -3.30
CA TYR A 68 6.47 -12.18 -2.02
C TYR A 68 6.12 -10.68 -2.03
N GLU A 69 7.03 -9.81 -2.48
CA GLU A 69 6.81 -8.36 -2.54
C GLU A 69 5.68 -7.98 -3.49
N SER A 70 5.57 -8.66 -4.64
CA SER A 70 4.49 -8.47 -5.60
C SER A 70 3.11 -8.76 -4.99
N ASN A 71 2.96 -9.90 -4.31
CA ASN A 71 1.71 -10.20 -3.61
C ASN A 71 1.47 -9.24 -2.45
N LEU A 72 2.50 -8.94 -1.64
CA LEU A 72 2.40 -8.00 -0.52
C LEU A 72 1.87 -6.64 -0.97
N LEU A 73 2.38 -6.09 -2.07
CA LEU A 73 1.95 -4.80 -2.62
C LEU A 73 0.45 -4.80 -2.94
N VAL A 74 -0.05 -5.87 -3.56
CA VAL A 74 -1.47 -6.00 -3.92
C VAL A 74 -2.35 -5.99 -2.67
N TYR A 75 -2.01 -6.79 -1.66
CA TYR A 75 -2.85 -6.93 -0.47
C TYR A 75 -2.73 -5.70 0.45
N THR A 76 -1.55 -5.13 0.64
CA THR A 76 -1.38 -3.90 1.43
C THR A 76 -2.09 -2.70 0.79
N SER A 77 -2.09 -2.60 -0.54
CA SER A 77 -2.90 -1.59 -1.25
C SER A 77 -4.41 -1.76 -0.99
N ARG A 78 -4.90 -3.00 -0.87
CA ARG A 78 -6.30 -3.28 -0.51
C ARG A 78 -6.58 -2.94 0.95
N MET A 79 -5.67 -3.27 1.87
CA MET A 79 -5.79 -2.92 3.30
C MET A 79 -5.84 -1.41 3.50
N LYS A 80 -4.97 -0.65 2.80
CA LYS A 80 -4.89 0.82 2.87
C LYS A 80 -6.23 1.50 2.55
N ARG A 81 -7.01 0.92 1.63
CA ARG A 81 -8.21 1.53 1.04
C ARG A 81 -9.52 0.94 1.57
N ILE A 82 -9.45 0.27 2.72
CA ILE A 82 -10.60 -0.42 3.31
C ILE A 82 -11.64 0.54 3.91
N ASN A 83 -11.19 1.72 4.32
CA ASN A 83 -11.98 2.81 4.92
C ASN A 83 -12.24 3.95 3.91
N ASP A 84 -12.08 3.72 2.60
CA ASP A 84 -12.40 4.71 1.58
C ASP A 84 -13.81 5.30 1.78
N LYS A 85 -13.96 6.61 1.54
CA LYS A 85 -15.22 7.37 1.73
C LYS A 85 -16.42 6.80 0.96
N ASP A 86 -16.16 6.13 -0.17
CA ASP A 86 -17.19 5.60 -1.08
C ASP A 86 -17.68 4.20 -0.71
N LYS A 87 -17.18 3.60 0.38
CA LYS A 87 -17.48 2.21 0.75
C LYS A 87 -18.67 2.06 1.70
N ASP A 88 -18.98 3.09 2.48
CA ASP A 88 -20.07 3.11 3.48
C ASP A 88 -20.09 1.86 4.39
N TYR A 89 -18.91 1.36 4.76
CA TYR A 89 -18.79 0.18 5.61
C TYR A 89 -18.94 0.56 7.09
N THR A 90 -19.68 -0.27 7.82
CA THR A 90 -19.60 -0.29 9.27
C THR A 90 -18.22 -0.76 9.72
N GLN A 91 -17.90 -0.46 10.97
CA GLN A 91 -16.63 -0.89 11.55
C GLN A 91 -16.45 -2.41 11.56
N GLU A 92 -17.51 -3.15 11.89
CA GLU A 92 -17.49 -4.61 11.90
C GLU A 92 -17.23 -5.16 10.47
N GLU A 93 -17.85 -4.57 9.46
CA GLU A 93 -17.61 -4.93 8.06
C GLU A 93 -16.17 -4.63 7.63
N MET A 94 -15.60 -3.49 8.04
CA MET A 94 -14.19 -3.20 7.79
C MET A 94 -13.27 -4.24 8.43
N ILE A 95 -13.52 -4.62 9.68
CA ILE A 95 -12.73 -5.66 10.37
C ILE A 95 -12.84 -7.00 9.65
N ASN A 96 -14.05 -7.43 9.30
CA ASN A 96 -14.26 -8.70 8.59
C ASN A 96 -13.60 -8.71 7.20
N ARG A 97 -13.63 -7.57 6.50
CA ARG A 97 -12.95 -7.42 5.20
C ARG A 97 -11.43 -7.44 5.34
N LEU A 98 -10.89 -6.82 6.39
CA LEU A 98 -9.46 -6.84 6.68
C LEU A 98 -9.00 -8.28 6.92
N ASP A 99 -9.75 -9.03 7.73
CA ASP A 99 -9.47 -10.44 7.99
C ASP A 99 -9.53 -11.29 6.72
N GLY A 100 -10.51 -11.05 5.85
CA GLY A 100 -10.59 -11.69 4.54
C GLY A 100 -9.39 -11.36 3.64
N ILE A 101 -8.92 -10.11 3.64
CA ILE A 101 -7.74 -9.68 2.86
C ILE A 101 -6.49 -10.41 3.37
N VAL A 102 -6.29 -10.46 4.69
CA VAL A 102 -5.12 -11.10 5.32
C VAL A 102 -5.16 -12.62 5.15
N SER A 103 -6.33 -13.25 5.27
CA SER A 103 -6.49 -14.69 5.00
C SER A 103 -6.06 -15.04 3.58
N ASN A 104 -6.52 -14.27 2.59
CA ASN A 104 -6.15 -14.49 1.18
C ASN A 104 -4.64 -14.28 0.93
N LEU A 105 -4.04 -13.30 1.62
CA LEU A 105 -2.60 -13.08 1.57
C LEU A 105 -1.84 -14.28 2.14
N ASN A 106 -2.22 -14.75 3.33
CA ASN A 106 -1.63 -15.90 3.99
C ASN A 106 -1.73 -17.15 3.10
N ASP A 107 -2.89 -17.42 2.50
CA ASP A 107 -3.07 -18.53 1.56
C ASP A 107 -2.13 -18.44 0.36
N LYS A 108 -1.90 -17.23 -0.19
CA LYS A 108 -0.93 -17.03 -1.27
C LYS A 108 0.50 -17.27 -0.79
N MET A 109 0.86 -16.75 0.38
CA MET A 109 2.22 -16.87 0.91
C MET A 109 2.56 -18.30 1.32
N ASN A 110 1.60 -19.08 1.80
CA ASN A 110 1.81 -20.49 2.12
C ASN A 110 2.22 -21.33 0.90
N ASN A 111 1.92 -20.88 -0.32
CA ASN A 111 2.32 -21.56 -1.55
C ASN A 111 3.70 -21.14 -2.08
N ILE A 112 4.25 -20.03 -1.59
CA ILE A 112 5.49 -19.41 -2.10
C ILE A 112 6.63 -19.57 -1.09
N LEU A 113 6.30 -19.50 0.19
CA LEU A 113 7.27 -19.50 1.29
C LEU A 113 7.59 -20.93 1.76
N SER A 114 8.79 -21.11 2.28
CA SER A 114 9.09 -22.27 3.11
C SER A 114 8.27 -22.21 4.41
N LYS A 115 8.16 -23.33 5.13
CA LYS A 115 7.45 -23.38 6.40
C LYS A 115 7.94 -22.34 7.41
N GLU A 116 9.26 -22.24 7.59
CA GLU A 116 9.87 -21.28 8.54
C GLU A 116 9.60 -19.83 8.14
N GLN A 117 9.66 -19.53 6.85
CA GLN A 117 9.35 -18.20 6.31
C GLN A 117 7.88 -17.86 6.49
N TYR A 118 6.99 -18.83 6.25
CA TYR A 118 5.56 -18.66 6.43
C TYR A 118 5.18 -18.40 7.89
N GLU A 119 5.80 -19.09 8.85
CA GLU A 119 5.59 -18.85 10.29
C GLU A 119 5.95 -17.41 10.68
N ILE A 120 7.05 -16.87 10.15
CA ILE A 120 7.44 -15.46 10.36
C ILE A 120 6.40 -14.52 9.73
N HIS A 121 6.00 -14.79 8.48
CA HIS A 121 5.00 -14.00 7.77
C HIS A 121 3.66 -13.94 8.54
N GLU A 122 3.13 -15.09 8.95
CA GLU A 122 1.88 -15.20 9.69
C GLU A 122 1.94 -14.43 11.01
N PHE A 123 3.05 -14.57 11.75
CA PHE A 123 3.26 -13.83 12.98
C PHE A 123 3.27 -12.31 12.75
N ASN A 124 3.99 -11.85 11.73
CA ASN A 124 4.05 -10.43 11.39
C ASN A 124 2.68 -9.88 10.99
N PHE A 125 1.93 -10.62 10.17
CA PHE A 125 0.59 -10.21 9.75
C PHE A 125 -0.42 -10.23 10.89
N LYS A 126 -0.27 -11.13 11.87
CA LYS A 126 -1.07 -11.07 13.11
C LYS A 126 -0.82 -9.77 13.87
N ILE A 127 0.44 -9.33 14.00
CA ILE A 127 0.78 -8.06 14.67
C ILE A 127 0.19 -6.88 13.90
N LEU A 128 0.46 -6.78 12.59
CA LEU A 128 -0.01 -5.68 11.75
C LEU A 128 -1.54 -5.57 11.74
N THR A 129 -2.21 -6.71 11.58
CA THR A 129 -3.67 -6.76 11.55
C THR A 129 -4.27 -6.28 12.87
N ASN A 130 -3.72 -6.72 14.01
CA ASN A 130 -4.18 -6.26 15.32
C ASN A 130 -3.98 -4.76 15.51
N TYR A 131 -2.82 -4.24 15.10
CA TYR A 131 -2.54 -2.82 15.17
C TYR A 131 -3.53 -1.99 14.33
N ILE A 132 -3.78 -2.42 13.09
CA ILE A 132 -4.75 -1.79 12.18
C ILE A 132 -6.17 -1.83 12.77
N LYS A 133 -6.60 -2.96 13.33
CA LYS A 133 -7.92 -3.08 14.00
C LYS A 133 -8.07 -2.10 15.16
N ILE A 134 -7.03 -1.93 15.97
CA ILE A 134 -7.02 -0.94 17.06
C ILE A 134 -7.13 0.48 16.48
N ARG A 135 -6.39 0.81 15.42
CA ARG A 135 -6.47 2.14 14.78
C ARG A 135 -7.85 2.41 14.20
N MET A 136 -8.50 1.42 13.58
CA MET A 136 -9.89 1.52 13.11
C MET A 136 -10.87 1.79 14.27
N GLN A 137 -10.63 1.19 15.45
CA GLN A 137 -11.45 1.43 16.65
C GLN A 137 -11.26 2.83 17.23
N ILE A 138 -10.05 3.38 17.17
CA ILE A 138 -9.75 4.72 17.66
C ILE A 138 -10.27 5.80 16.69
N GLN A 139 -10.23 5.55 15.38
CA GLN A 139 -10.72 6.49 14.36
C GLN A 139 -12.24 6.46 14.18
N ALA A 140 -12.96 5.48 14.73
CA ALA A 140 -14.41 5.51 14.74
C ALA A 140 -14.85 6.87 15.32
N PRO A 141 -15.75 7.63 14.64
CA PRO A 141 -16.31 8.80 15.28
C PRO A 141 -16.86 8.32 16.62
N ILE A 142 -16.44 8.97 17.71
CA ILE A 142 -17.14 8.83 18.98
C ILE A 142 -18.57 9.19 18.62
N SER A 143 -19.43 8.19 18.45
CA SER A 143 -20.86 8.39 18.48
C SER A 143 -21.13 8.76 19.92
N ILE A 144 -20.89 10.02 20.27
CA ILE A 144 -21.51 10.65 21.41
C ILE A 144 -22.98 10.56 21.05
N ASN A 145 -23.61 9.52 21.56
CA ASN A 145 -25.04 9.38 21.54
C ASN A 145 -25.57 10.47 22.46
N SER A 146 -25.62 11.72 21.97
CA SER A 146 -26.34 12.81 22.59
C SER A 146 -27.82 12.66 22.24
N LYS A 147 -28.39 11.56 22.74
CA LYS A 147 -29.82 11.30 22.94
C LYS A 147 -29.80 10.42 24.20
N VAL A 148 -30.15 10.91 25.38
CA VAL A 148 -31.31 11.71 25.81
C VAL A 148 -30.91 12.50 27.06
#